data_AF-A0A2E5Q8F1-F1
#
_entry.id   AF-A0A2E5Q8F1-F1
#
_cell.length_a   1.000
_cell.length_b   1.000
_cell.length_c   1.000
_cell.angle_alpha   90.00
_cell.angle_beta   90.00
_cell.angle_gamma   90.00
#
_symmetry.space_group_name_H-M   'P 1'
#
loop_
_entity.id
_entity.type
_entity.pdbx_description
1 polymer ?
#
loop_
_entity_poly.entity_id
_entity_poly.type
_entity_poly.pdbx_seq_one_letter_code
_entity_poly.pdbx_strand_id
1 'polypeptide(L)'
;MVGTQRSELEGRFFFSPTNRSLFPVCDDVARAFQSKKVSQFIEKWADIKLTNTRLRIKYTQDCHGYYLEPHTDSIDPKRFTLVVTLPRALHLETMGTDLYDNDHIYVSTQPRTIRGGLAFVPSSQTWHGFAKKPINGIRRSLIVNYVGEGWPQTLDLSFPELLVG
;
A
#
# COMPACT_ATOMS: atom_id res chain seq x y z
N MET A 1 -19.71 18.68 6.65
CA MET A 1 -18.40 19.03 6.06
C MET A 1 -18.22 18.21 4.81
N VAL A 2 -17.93 18.86 3.68
CA VAL A 2 -17.64 18.20 2.41
C VAL A 2 -16.30 17.47 2.55
N GLY A 3 -16.28 16.14 2.33
CA GLY A 3 -15.03 15.36 2.39
C GLY A 3 -14.03 15.85 1.34
N THR A 4 -12.74 15.85 1.66
CA THR A 4 -11.67 16.31 0.76
C THR A 4 -10.95 15.10 0.18
N GLN A 5 -10.86 15.02 -1.16
CA GLN A 5 -9.97 14.08 -1.82
C GLN A 5 -8.54 14.55 -1.55
N ARG A 6 -7.82 13.81 -0.70
CA ARG A 6 -6.40 14.12 -0.44
C ARG A 6 -5.53 13.49 -1.51
N SER A 7 -4.48 14.20 -1.90
CA SER A 7 -3.49 13.68 -2.85
C SER A 7 -2.84 12.41 -2.30
N GLU A 8 -2.30 11.58 -3.19
CA GLU A 8 -1.56 10.38 -2.80
C GLU A 8 -0.42 10.62 -1.79
N LEU A 9 0.07 11.86 -1.69
CA LEU A 9 1.27 12.28 -0.95
C LEU A 9 0.97 12.89 0.43
N GLU A 10 -0.22 13.44 0.64
CA GLU A 10 -0.56 14.14 1.88
C GLU A 10 -0.76 13.15 3.06
N GLY A 11 -0.08 13.38 4.18
CA GLY A 11 -0.16 12.49 5.35
C GLY A 11 0.49 11.11 5.14
N ARG A 12 1.42 11.00 4.19
CA ARG A 12 2.22 9.80 3.95
C ARG A 12 3.59 9.91 4.58
N PHE A 13 4.03 8.83 5.21
CA PHE A 13 5.38 8.66 5.71
C PHE A 13 6.06 7.52 4.95
N PHE A 14 7.04 7.84 4.11
CA PHE A 14 7.75 6.86 3.31
C PHE A 14 8.90 6.25 4.10
N PHE A 15 9.17 4.96 3.91
CA PHE A 15 10.37 4.33 4.48
C PHE A 15 11.56 4.59 3.57
N SER A 16 11.81 5.88 3.28
CA SER A 16 12.91 6.38 2.46
C SER A 16 14.26 6.19 3.17
N PRO A 17 15.41 6.36 2.48
CA PRO A 17 16.72 6.26 3.12
C PRO A 17 16.86 7.14 4.37
N THR A 18 16.37 8.38 4.30
CA THR A 18 16.37 9.32 5.43
C THR A 18 15.52 8.81 6.60
N ASN A 19 14.32 8.32 6.34
CA ASN A 19 13.46 7.86 7.43
C ASN A 19 13.93 6.53 8.01
N ARG A 20 14.54 5.66 7.21
CA ARG A 20 15.15 4.41 7.67
C ARG A 20 16.37 4.66 8.55
N SER A 21 17.18 5.69 8.29
CA SER A 21 18.31 6.03 9.16
C SER A 21 17.86 6.62 10.50
N LEU A 22 16.73 7.32 10.53
CA LEU A 22 16.16 7.92 11.74
C LEU A 22 15.37 6.91 12.59
N PHE A 23 14.70 5.94 11.97
CA PHE A 23 13.80 5.01 12.65
C PHE A 23 14.18 3.55 12.33
N PRO A 24 14.88 2.83 13.25
CA PRO A 24 15.34 1.46 13.01
C PRO A 24 14.26 0.49 12.54
N VAL A 25 13.05 0.61 13.08
CA VAL A 25 11.89 -0.22 12.66
C VAL A 25 11.55 -0.06 11.18
N CYS A 26 11.74 1.14 10.61
CA CYS A 26 11.51 1.35 9.17
C CYS A 26 12.59 0.63 8.36
N ASP A 27 13.84 0.62 8.84
CA ASP A 27 14.94 -0.10 8.20
C ASP A 27 14.72 -1.62 8.25
N ASP A 28 14.36 -2.16 9.41
CA ASP A 28 14.11 -3.59 9.60
C ASP A 28 12.99 -4.10 8.67
N VAL A 29 11.87 -3.39 8.63
CA VAL A 29 10.74 -3.74 7.76
C VAL A 29 11.14 -3.62 6.28
N ALA A 30 11.82 -2.54 5.89
CA ALA A 30 12.26 -2.36 4.51
C ALA A 30 13.25 -3.47 4.09
N ARG A 31 14.22 -3.83 4.94
CA ARG A 31 15.16 -4.94 4.67
C ARG A 31 14.45 -6.28 4.59
N ALA A 32 13.44 -6.52 5.42
CA ALA A 32 12.66 -7.76 5.34
C ALA A 32 12.00 -7.90 3.97
N PHE A 33 11.30 -6.87 3.48
CA PHE A 33 10.68 -6.88 2.14
C PHE A 33 11.69 -6.81 0.99
N GLN A 34 12.87 -6.22 1.19
CA GLN A 34 13.96 -6.25 0.20
C GLN A 34 14.63 -7.63 0.13
N SER A 35 14.51 -8.44 1.18
CA SER A 35 15.23 -9.72 1.26
C SER A 35 14.77 -10.71 0.21
N LYS A 36 15.73 -11.47 -0.32
CA LYS A 36 15.48 -12.56 -1.27
C LYS A 36 14.45 -13.57 -0.76
N LYS A 37 14.46 -13.88 0.54
CA LYS A 37 13.50 -14.80 1.14
C LYS A 37 12.05 -14.34 0.96
N VAL A 38 11.78 -13.05 1.20
CA VAL A 38 10.43 -12.49 1.09
C VAL A 38 10.06 -12.24 -0.36
N SER A 39 10.95 -11.67 -1.17
CA SER A 39 10.66 -11.42 -2.58
C SER A 39 10.39 -12.72 -3.34
N GLN A 40 11.18 -13.78 -3.15
CA GLN A 40 10.94 -15.08 -3.77
C GLN A 40 9.66 -15.76 -3.29
N PHE A 41 9.29 -15.57 -2.02
CA PHE A 41 8.00 -16.05 -1.53
C PHE A 41 6.85 -15.36 -2.26
N ILE A 42 6.92 -14.04 -2.43
CA ILE A 42 5.90 -13.27 -3.15
C ILE A 42 5.85 -13.67 -4.63
N GLU A 43 7.01 -13.78 -5.31
CA GLU A 43 7.11 -14.24 -6.70
C GLU A 43 6.42 -15.59 -6.89
N LYS A 44 6.68 -16.55 -5.99
CA LYS A 44 6.06 -17.88 -6.04
C LYS A 44 4.57 -17.84 -5.73
N TRP A 45 4.14 -17.03 -4.76
CA TRP A 45 2.74 -16.96 -4.34
C TRP A 45 1.85 -16.28 -5.39
N ALA A 46 2.34 -15.20 -6.01
CA ALA A 46 1.59 -14.41 -6.98
C ALA A 46 1.85 -14.82 -8.45
N ASP A 47 2.78 -15.73 -8.71
CA ASP A 47 3.25 -16.09 -10.06
C ASP A 47 3.71 -14.86 -10.88
N ILE A 48 4.62 -14.08 -10.28
CA ILE A 48 5.18 -12.86 -10.86
C ILE A 48 6.71 -12.84 -10.74
N LYS A 49 7.34 -11.90 -11.45
CA LYS A 49 8.76 -11.57 -11.27
C LYS A 49 8.90 -10.20 -10.62
N LEU A 50 9.64 -10.16 -9.51
CA LEU A 50 10.02 -8.94 -8.80
C LEU A 50 11.49 -8.56 -9.07
N THR A 51 12.25 -9.39 -9.79
CA THR A 51 13.58 -9.01 -10.26
C THR A 51 13.56 -7.67 -11.01
N ASN A 52 14.54 -6.81 -10.78
CA ASN A 52 14.65 -5.46 -11.35
C ASN A 52 13.55 -4.47 -10.93
N THR A 53 12.78 -4.79 -9.87
CA THR A 53 11.90 -3.81 -9.23
C THR A 53 12.61 -3.08 -8.11
N ARG A 54 12.03 -1.97 -7.65
CA ARG A 54 12.43 -1.25 -6.45
C ARG A 54 11.32 -1.33 -5.40
N LEU A 55 11.73 -1.38 -4.14
CA LEU A 55 10.81 -1.44 -3.01
C LEU A 55 10.34 -0.04 -2.63
N ARG A 56 9.03 0.12 -2.48
CA ARG A 56 8.38 1.33 -1.97
C ARG A 56 7.45 1.00 -0.83
N ILE A 57 7.72 1.54 0.36
CA ILE A 57 6.86 1.35 1.53
C ILE A 57 6.38 2.71 2.03
N LYS A 58 5.05 2.88 2.14
CA LYS A 58 4.42 4.06 2.73
C LYS A 58 3.55 3.68 3.93
N TYR A 59 3.70 4.41 5.02
CA TYR A 59 2.79 4.40 6.15
C TYR A 59 1.78 5.54 6.00
N THR A 60 0.50 5.23 6.18
CA THR A 60 -0.62 6.14 5.94
C THR A 60 -1.42 6.39 7.20
N GLN A 61 -1.94 7.61 7.33
CA GLN A 61 -2.81 8.02 8.42
C GLN A 61 -4.00 8.79 7.86
N ASP A 62 -5.08 8.07 7.59
CA ASP A 62 -6.30 8.64 7.04
C ASP A 62 -7.25 9.02 8.20
N CYS A 63 -7.77 10.25 8.15
CA CYS A 63 -8.66 10.81 9.17
C CYS A 63 -10.03 11.17 8.58
N HIS A 64 -10.91 11.71 9.43
CA HIS A 64 -12.24 12.17 9.00
C HIS A 64 -12.20 12.98 7.71
N GLY A 65 -13.08 12.64 6.76
CA GLY A 65 -13.19 13.28 5.45
C GLY A 65 -12.34 12.65 4.35
N TYR A 66 -11.39 11.77 4.68
CA TYR A 66 -10.61 11.03 3.68
C TYR A 66 -11.48 10.04 2.91
N TYR A 67 -11.25 9.99 1.60
CA TYR A 67 -11.74 8.95 0.71
C TYR A 67 -10.79 8.78 -0.46
N LEU A 68 -10.92 7.67 -1.17
CA LEU A 68 -10.19 7.37 -2.39
C LEU A 68 -11.15 6.72 -3.37
N GLU A 69 -11.37 7.38 -4.51
CA GLU A 69 -12.24 6.86 -5.56
C GLU A 69 -11.74 5.49 -6.06
N PRO A 70 -12.64 4.62 -6.55
CA PRO A 70 -12.25 3.38 -7.20
C PRO A 70 -11.21 3.65 -8.29
N HIS A 71 -10.10 2.94 -8.24
CA HIS A 71 -9.02 3.01 -9.23
C HIS A 71 -8.35 1.65 -9.39
N THR A 72 -7.54 1.53 -10.43
CA THR A 72 -6.58 0.44 -10.58
C THR A 72 -5.17 1.00 -10.52
N ASP A 73 -4.22 0.12 -10.21
CA ASP A 73 -2.79 0.42 -10.20
C ASP A 73 -2.13 0.15 -11.57
N SER A 74 -2.91 -0.12 -12.63
CA SER A 74 -2.40 -0.65 -13.90
C SER A 74 -1.68 0.37 -14.79
N ILE A 75 -1.83 1.67 -14.52
CA ILE A 75 -1.14 2.75 -15.24
C ILE A 75 0.25 2.99 -14.64
N ASP A 76 0.41 2.71 -13.35
CA ASP A 76 1.68 2.77 -12.67
C ASP A 76 2.50 1.50 -12.94
N PRO A 77 3.83 1.55 -12.98
CA PRO A 77 4.67 0.36 -13.14
C PRO A 77 4.71 -0.51 -11.86
N LYS A 78 3.63 -0.58 -11.07
CA LYS A 78 3.52 -1.45 -9.89
C LYS A 78 3.40 -2.92 -10.32
N ARG A 79 4.26 -3.78 -9.77
CA ARG A 79 4.26 -5.23 -10.01
C ARG A 79 3.52 -6.01 -8.93
N PHE A 80 3.45 -5.45 -7.73
CA PHE A 80 2.78 -6.06 -6.58
C PHE A 80 2.44 -4.97 -5.57
N THR A 81 1.27 -5.09 -4.95
CA THR A 81 0.81 -4.23 -3.86
C THR A 81 0.37 -5.08 -2.68
N LEU A 82 0.79 -4.70 -1.47
CA LEU A 82 0.30 -5.23 -0.20
C LEU A 82 -0.12 -4.07 0.69
N VAL A 83 -1.37 -4.09 1.16
CA VAL A 83 -1.92 -3.15 2.12
C VAL A 83 -2.13 -3.87 3.45
N VAL A 84 -1.32 -3.55 4.45
CA VAL A 84 -1.47 -4.05 5.83
C VAL A 84 -2.22 -3.01 6.65
N THR A 85 -3.34 -3.40 7.26
CA THR A 85 -4.09 -2.51 8.16
C THR A 85 -3.49 -2.55 9.56
N LEU A 86 -3.37 -1.39 10.21
CA LEU A 86 -2.79 -1.23 11.55
C LEU A 86 -3.78 -0.54 12.51
N PRO A 87 -4.98 -1.10 12.73
CA PRO A 87 -5.97 -0.49 13.61
C PRO A 87 -5.47 -0.46 15.06
N ARG A 88 -5.79 0.62 15.78
CA ARG A 88 -5.53 0.76 17.22
C ARG A 88 -6.80 0.75 18.07
N ALA A 89 -7.95 0.57 17.43
CA ALA A 89 -9.25 0.46 18.05
C ALA A 89 -10.10 -0.55 17.28
N LEU A 90 -10.92 -1.34 17.99
CA LEU A 90 -11.71 -2.44 17.43
C LEU A 90 -12.63 -1.99 16.29
N HIS A 91 -13.24 -0.81 16.41
CA HIS A 91 -14.13 -0.27 15.38
C HIS A 91 -13.41 0.14 14.08
N LEU A 92 -12.07 0.22 14.09
CA LEU A 92 -11.27 0.48 12.89
C LEU A 92 -10.85 -0.80 12.16
N GLU A 93 -11.08 -1.99 12.73
CA GLU A 93 -10.71 -3.27 12.10
C GLU A 93 -11.46 -3.52 10.79
N THR A 94 -12.66 -2.98 10.67
CA THR A 94 -13.49 -3.09 9.46
C THR A 94 -13.18 -2.02 8.42
N MET A 95 -12.24 -1.12 8.70
CA MET A 95 -11.84 -0.01 7.81
C MET A 95 -10.68 -0.42 6.89
N GLY A 96 -10.80 -1.59 6.25
CA GLY A 96 -9.86 -2.07 5.23
C GLY A 96 -9.90 -1.28 3.93
N THR A 97 -9.46 -1.90 2.84
CA THR A 97 -9.58 -1.40 1.46
C THR A 97 -10.91 -1.86 0.88
N ASP A 98 -11.64 -0.94 0.24
CA ASP A 98 -12.87 -1.29 -0.46
C ASP A 98 -12.52 -1.86 -1.84
N LEU A 99 -13.17 -2.97 -2.20
CA LEU A 99 -13.02 -3.69 -3.46
C LEU A 99 -14.27 -3.49 -4.30
N TYR A 100 -14.09 -3.32 -5.61
CA TYR A 100 -15.16 -3.07 -6.55
C TYR A 100 -15.06 -4.03 -7.74
N ASP A 101 -16.16 -4.23 -8.45
CA ASP A 101 -16.15 -4.88 -9.75
C ASP A 101 -15.81 -3.88 -10.88
N ASN A 102 -15.84 -4.35 -12.13
CA ASN A 102 -15.51 -3.55 -13.31
C ASN A 102 -16.54 -2.43 -13.59
N ASP A 103 -17.74 -2.51 -13.01
CA ASP A 103 -18.76 -1.46 -13.10
C ASP A 103 -18.66 -0.48 -11.91
N HIS A 104 -17.57 -0.56 -11.14
CA HIS A 104 -17.30 0.19 -9.92
C HIS A 104 -18.37 -0.02 -8.83
N ILE A 105 -19.06 -1.16 -8.85
CA ILE A 105 -20.01 -1.54 -7.81
C ILE A 105 -19.22 -2.15 -6.65
N TYR A 106 -19.56 -1.71 -5.44
CA TYR A 106 -18.93 -2.23 -4.22
C TYR A 106 -19.15 -3.74 -4.06
N VAL A 107 -18.07 -4.48 -3.83
CA VAL A 107 -18.10 -5.93 -3.60
C VAL A 107 -17.87 -6.24 -2.11
N SER A 108 -16.77 -5.74 -1.54
CA SER A 108 -16.44 -5.99 -0.13
C SER A 108 -15.38 -5.01 0.39
N THR A 109 -15.14 -5.03 1.70
CA THR A 109 -14.01 -4.35 2.32
C THR A 109 -13.06 -5.41 2.88
N GLN A 110 -11.77 -5.32 2.56
CA GLN A 110 -10.74 -6.26 3.02
C GLN A 110 -9.43 -5.54 3.40
N PRO A 111 -8.74 -5.98 4.45
CA PRO A 111 -9.17 -6.96 5.45
C PRO A 111 -10.16 -6.35 6.46
N ARG A 112 -10.89 -7.21 7.19
CA ARG A 112 -11.76 -6.82 8.32
C ARG A 112 -11.27 -7.39 9.65
N THR A 113 -10.01 -7.15 10.01
CA THR A 113 -9.36 -7.70 11.21
C THR A 113 -8.13 -6.88 11.65
N ILE A 114 -7.78 -6.93 12.95
CA ILE A 114 -6.55 -6.33 13.50
C ILE A 114 -5.24 -6.80 12.86
N ARG A 115 -5.19 -7.99 12.25
CA ARG A 115 -3.94 -8.62 11.76
C ARG A 115 -4.05 -8.98 10.29
N GLY A 116 -4.66 -8.09 9.51
CA GLY A 116 -4.98 -8.34 8.12
C GLY A 116 -4.03 -7.65 7.15
N GLY A 117 -3.84 -8.29 6.00
CA GLY A 117 -3.29 -7.65 4.81
C GLY A 117 -4.12 -8.02 3.58
N LEU A 118 -4.20 -7.12 2.62
CA LEU A 118 -4.72 -7.36 1.29
C LEU A 118 -3.55 -7.25 0.30
N ALA A 119 -3.24 -8.35 -0.39
CA ALA A 119 -2.20 -8.40 -1.42
C ALA A 119 -2.81 -8.66 -2.79
N PHE A 120 -2.31 -7.98 -3.82
CA PHE A 120 -2.75 -8.18 -5.20
C PHE A 120 -1.66 -7.81 -6.21
N VAL A 121 -1.78 -8.41 -7.40
CA VAL A 121 -1.02 -8.03 -8.60
C VAL A 121 -1.87 -7.03 -9.39
N PRO A 122 -1.40 -5.80 -9.65
CA PRO A 122 -2.16 -4.82 -10.41
C PRO A 122 -2.63 -5.33 -11.77
N SER A 123 -3.90 -5.09 -12.10
CA SER A 123 -4.47 -5.33 -13.42
C SER A 123 -5.62 -4.35 -13.70
N SER A 124 -6.19 -4.42 -14.91
CA SER A 124 -7.39 -3.66 -15.28
C SER A 124 -8.66 -4.07 -14.51
N GLN A 125 -8.59 -5.15 -13.70
CA GLN A 125 -9.72 -5.70 -12.94
C GLN A 125 -9.51 -5.62 -11.43
N THR A 126 -8.36 -5.11 -10.95
CA THR A 126 -8.12 -4.95 -9.50
C THR A 126 -8.62 -3.59 -9.01
N TRP A 127 -9.92 -3.36 -9.14
CA TRP A 127 -10.55 -2.12 -8.69
C TRP A 127 -10.61 -2.06 -7.16
N HIS A 128 -10.05 -0.99 -6.61
CA HIS A 128 -10.02 -0.79 -5.18
C HIS A 128 -10.02 0.69 -4.82
N GLY A 129 -10.32 0.99 -3.56
CA GLY A 129 -10.39 2.36 -3.07
C GLY A 129 -10.75 2.42 -1.59
N PHE A 130 -11.35 3.53 -1.20
CA PHE A 130 -11.92 3.73 0.12
C PHE A 130 -13.10 4.69 0.01
N ALA A 131 -14.32 4.14 0.05
CA ALA A 131 -15.56 4.88 -0.10
C ALA A 131 -15.68 5.98 0.96
N LYS A 132 -16.39 7.07 0.62
CA LYS A 132 -16.74 8.15 1.56
C LYS A 132 -17.55 7.58 2.74
N LYS A 133 -16.92 7.46 3.90
CA LYS A 133 -17.55 7.05 5.16
C LYS A 133 -16.88 7.68 6.37
N PRO A 134 -17.58 7.86 7.50
CA PRO A 134 -16.98 8.44 8.70
C PRO A 134 -15.79 7.62 9.22
N ILE A 135 -14.64 8.27 9.38
CA ILE A 135 -13.49 7.71 10.10
C ILE A 135 -13.48 8.31 11.50
N ASN A 136 -13.90 7.52 12.49
CA ASN A 136 -13.86 7.91 13.90
C ASN A 136 -12.47 7.57 14.46
N GLY A 137 -11.51 8.47 14.31
CA GLY A 137 -10.12 8.26 14.72
C GLY A 137 -9.15 8.33 13.55
N ILE A 138 -8.09 7.50 13.58
CA ILE A 138 -7.04 7.47 12.55
C ILE A 138 -6.94 6.04 12.00
N ARG A 139 -7.35 5.87 10.74
CA ARG A 139 -7.14 4.65 9.96
C ARG A 139 -5.67 4.61 9.52
N ARG A 140 -4.96 3.57 9.93
CA ARG A 140 -3.53 3.42 9.65
C ARG A 140 -3.31 2.23 8.74
N SER A 141 -2.46 2.40 7.74
CA SER A 141 -2.03 1.29 6.90
C SER A 141 -0.56 1.39 6.56
N LEU A 142 0.06 0.24 6.34
CA LEU A 142 1.36 0.13 5.68
C LEU A 142 1.10 -0.40 4.28
N ILE A 143 1.54 0.33 3.25
CA ILE A 143 1.38 -0.05 1.86
C ILE A 143 2.76 -0.31 1.28
N VAL A 144 2.98 -1.57 0.91
CA VAL A 144 4.22 -2.08 0.32
C VAL A 144 3.96 -2.28 -1.17
N ASN A 145 4.81 -1.70 -2.01
CA ASN A 145 4.76 -1.88 -3.45
C ASN A 145 6.15 -2.32 -3.96
N TYR A 146 6.14 -3.21 -4.95
CA TYR A 146 7.30 -3.42 -5.81
C TYR A 146 7.03 -2.69 -7.12
N VAL A 147 7.84 -1.69 -7.43
CA VAL A 147 7.65 -0.82 -8.60
C VAL A 147 8.76 -1.06 -9.62
N GLY A 148 8.39 -1.19 -10.89
CA GLY A 148 9.29 -1.42 -11.99
C GLY A 148 9.98 -0.15 -12.48
N GLU A 149 10.69 -0.31 -13.58
CA GLU A 149 11.27 0.79 -14.34
C GLU A 149 10.21 1.83 -14.75
N GLY A 150 10.60 3.10 -14.80
CA GLY A 150 9.69 4.21 -15.10
C GLY A 150 8.94 4.77 -13.89
N TRP A 151 9.13 4.24 -12.68
CA TRP A 151 8.59 4.86 -11.47
C TRP A 151 9.17 6.28 -11.28
N PRO A 152 8.32 7.33 -11.26
CA PRO A 152 8.79 8.71 -11.41
C PRO A 152 9.37 9.32 -10.13
N GLN A 153 9.08 8.75 -8.95
CA GLN A 153 9.39 9.35 -7.66
C GLN A 153 10.45 8.53 -6.93
N THR A 154 11.73 8.87 -7.10
CA THR A 154 12.82 8.13 -6.44
C THR A 154 12.90 8.39 -4.94
N LEU A 155 12.40 9.55 -4.47
CA LEU A 155 12.42 9.95 -3.06
C LEU A 155 11.51 9.11 -2.16
N ASP A 156 10.52 8.41 -2.74
CA ASP A 156 9.57 7.60 -2.01
C ASP A 156 9.99 6.11 -1.89
N LEU A 157 11.10 5.75 -2.54
CA LEU A 157 11.65 4.40 -2.56
C LEU A 157 12.45 4.11 -1.29
N SER A 158 12.39 2.87 -0.85
CA SER A 158 13.15 2.42 0.31
C SER A 158 14.64 2.31 -0.01
N PHE A 159 15.02 1.67 -1.11
CA PHE A 159 16.40 1.52 -1.56
C PHE A 159 16.54 2.01 -3.01
N PRO A 160 16.69 3.32 -3.26
CA PRO A 160 16.70 3.87 -4.64
C PRO A 160 17.76 3.23 -5.54
N GLU A 161 18.92 2.92 -4.96
CA GLU A 161 20.10 2.37 -5.67
C GLU A 161 20.16 0.84 -5.69
N LEU A 162 19.20 0.14 -5.08
CA LEU A 162 19.21 -1.32 -4.98
C LEU A 162 17.95 -1.92 -5.59
N LEU A 163 18.14 -2.71 -6.64
CA LEU A 163 17.08 -3.51 -7.22
C LEU A 163 16.81 -4.75 -6.36
N VAL A 164 15.57 -5.23 -6.43
CA VAL A 164 15.17 -6.52 -5.89
C VAL A 164 15.71 -7.61 -6.83
N GLY A 165 16.39 -8.63 -6.28
CA GLY A 165 16.99 -9.76 -6.99
C GLY A 165 17.67 -10.75 -6.05
#